data_AF-J9C9W2-F1
#
_entry.id   AF-J9C9W2-F1
#
_cell.length_a   1.000
_cell.length_b   1.000
_cell.length_c   1.000
_cell.angle_alpha   90.00
_cell.angle_beta   90.00
_cell.angle_gamma   90.00
#
_symmetry.space_group_name_H-M   'P 1'
#
loop_
_entity.id
_entity.type
_entity.pdbx_description
1 polymer ?
#
loop_
_entity_poly.entity_id
_entity_poly.type
_entity_poly.pdbx_seq_one_letter_code
_entity_poly.pdbx_strand_id
1 'polypeptide(L)'
;MKSILEKLGIKKEVLLEGILDGKECYLCGGYRDKIIIAFMMEDIKEIEKVLYSVPDLKNFIEKDIKEEEDKKTEKEISLPTFLWDIYIVGFYNLSINKRLDVSEISKVHRDRYIARKIIIEYKNEKELIQKYNQIIDPQVYLNELYSRNSEDKELIDLHKIDESIKEIKDFLEITTKN
;
A
#
# COMPACT_ATOMS: atom_id res chain seq x y z
N MET A 1 -10.64 -9.87 11.43
CA MET A 1 -10.04 -9.36 10.18
C MET A 1 -10.71 -8.07 9.70
N LYS A 2 -12.04 -8.02 9.53
CA LYS A 2 -12.77 -6.80 9.10
C LYS A 2 -12.38 -5.51 9.81
N SER A 3 -12.34 -5.52 11.15
CA SER A 3 -11.93 -4.35 11.93
C SER A 3 -10.50 -3.85 11.63
N ILE A 4 -9.59 -4.75 11.23
CA ILE A 4 -8.24 -4.35 10.78
C ILE A 4 -8.33 -3.65 9.43
N LEU A 5 -9.08 -4.22 8.47
CA LEU A 5 -9.25 -3.65 7.14
C LEU A 5 -9.89 -2.26 7.17
N GLU A 6 -10.91 -2.06 8.00
CA GLU A 6 -11.55 -0.75 8.22
C GLU A 6 -10.53 0.30 8.68
N LYS A 7 -9.64 -0.07 9.61
CA LYS A 7 -8.60 0.82 10.14
C LYS A 7 -7.48 1.10 9.14
N LEU A 8 -7.26 0.19 8.19
CA LEU A 8 -6.38 0.42 7.04
C LEU A 8 -7.05 1.30 5.96
N GLY A 9 -8.29 1.75 6.18
CA GLY A 9 -9.02 2.60 5.24
C GLY A 9 -9.59 1.86 4.05
N ILE A 10 -9.62 0.53 4.09
CA ILE A 10 -10.21 -0.32 3.05
C ILE A 10 -11.72 -0.31 3.24
N LYS A 11 -12.45 0.22 2.24
CA LYS A 11 -13.91 0.43 2.29
C LYS A 11 -14.71 -0.54 1.41
N LYS A 12 -14.02 -1.30 0.56
CA LYS A 12 -14.62 -2.27 -0.35
C LYS A 12 -13.85 -3.57 -0.24
N GLU A 13 -14.37 -4.49 0.56
CA GLU A 13 -13.86 -5.84 0.72
C GLU A 13 -14.89 -6.89 0.32
N VAL A 14 -14.42 -7.93 -0.38
CA VAL A 14 -15.20 -9.13 -0.70
C VAL A 14 -14.57 -10.29 0.06
N LEU A 15 -15.37 -11.00 0.86
CA LEU A 15 -14.92 -12.22 1.52
C LEU A 15 -14.75 -13.32 0.47
N LEU A 16 -13.58 -13.93 0.43
CA LEU A 16 -13.25 -15.07 -0.42
C LEU A 16 -13.36 -16.34 0.41
N GLU A 17 -14.43 -17.09 0.21
CA GLU A 17 -14.66 -18.37 0.90
C GLU A 17 -13.87 -19.50 0.22
N GLY A 18 -13.38 -20.45 1.02
CA GLY A 18 -12.83 -21.72 0.50
C GLY A 18 -11.37 -21.70 0.00
N ILE A 19 -10.68 -20.55 0.01
CA ILE A 19 -9.27 -20.47 -0.41
C ILE A 19 -8.31 -21.10 0.61
N LEU A 20 -8.54 -20.83 1.89
CA LEU A 20 -7.66 -21.23 2.98
C LEU A 20 -8.42 -22.06 4.01
N ASP A 21 -8.88 -23.27 3.67
CA ASP A 21 -9.44 -24.27 4.62
C ASP A 21 -10.25 -23.66 5.80
N GLY A 22 -11.20 -22.76 5.51
CA GLY A 22 -12.06 -22.11 6.52
C GLY A 22 -11.53 -20.81 7.16
N LYS A 23 -10.38 -20.29 6.74
CA LYS A 23 -9.87 -18.96 7.14
C LYS A 23 -10.47 -17.85 6.28
N GLU A 24 -10.78 -16.74 6.92
CA GLU A 24 -11.27 -15.55 6.23
C GLU A 24 -10.15 -14.91 5.38
N CYS A 25 -10.38 -14.81 4.08
CA CYS A 25 -9.51 -14.14 3.14
C CYS A 25 -10.32 -13.03 2.45
N TYR A 26 -9.74 -11.84 2.29
CA TYR A 26 -10.47 -10.68 1.77
C TYR A 26 -9.82 -10.14 0.52
N LEU A 27 -10.63 -9.98 -0.52
CA LEU A 27 -10.28 -9.22 -1.71
C LEU A 27 -10.61 -7.75 -1.46
N CYS A 28 -9.62 -6.88 -1.57
CA CYS A 28 -9.71 -5.47 -1.28
C CYS A 28 -9.27 -4.68 -2.52
N GLY A 29 -10.06 -3.66 -2.89
CA GLY A 29 -9.61 -2.67 -3.88
C GLY A 29 -8.55 -1.76 -3.26
N GLY A 30 -7.33 -1.77 -3.79
CA GLY A 30 -6.27 -0.83 -3.42
C GLY A 30 -6.39 0.50 -4.16
N TYR A 31 -5.47 1.43 -3.88
CA TYR A 31 -5.45 2.73 -4.55
C TYR A 31 -5.14 2.59 -6.05
N ARG A 32 -6.08 3.01 -6.90
CA ARG A 32 -6.01 3.25 -8.36
C ARG A 32 -5.64 2.08 -9.31
N ASP A 33 -4.90 1.06 -8.88
CA ASP A 33 -4.44 -0.02 -9.78
C ASP A 33 -4.03 -1.34 -9.08
N LYS A 34 -4.32 -1.51 -7.79
CA LYS A 34 -3.91 -2.71 -7.02
C LYS A 34 -5.11 -3.52 -6.57
N ILE A 35 -5.00 -4.84 -6.71
CA ILE A 35 -5.87 -5.77 -5.99
C ILE A 35 -5.09 -6.31 -4.81
N ILE A 36 -5.70 -6.30 -3.63
CA ILE A 36 -5.08 -6.82 -2.42
C ILE A 36 -5.88 -8.01 -1.91
N ILE A 37 -5.25 -9.16 -1.82
CA ILE A 37 -5.78 -10.34 -1.14
C ILE A 37 -5.14 -10.37 0.25
N ALA A 38 -5.92 -10.05 1.28
CA ALA A 38 -5.45 -9.91 2.65
C ALA A 38 -6.02 -10.99 3.56
N PHE A 39 -5.17 -11.59 4.41
CA PHE A 39 -5.59 -12.59 5.37
C PHE A 39 -4.66 -12.63 6.59
N MET A 40 -5.18 -13.19 7.69
CA MET A 40 -4.40 -13.48 8.88
C MET A 40 -3.66 -14.79 8.69
N MET A 41 -2.34 -14.79 8.91
CA MET A 41 -1.51 -15.97 8.70
C MET A 41 -0.84 -16.47 9.98
N GLU A 42 -0.65 -17.78 10.04
CA GLU A 42 0.03 -18.50 11.12
C GLU A 42 1.24 -19.31 10.62
N ASP A 43 1.25 -19.65 9.33
CA ASP A 43 2.32 -20.36 8.64
C ASP A 43 2.59 -19.70 7.29
N ILE A 44 3.87 -19.64 6.90
CA ILE A 44 4.30 -19.07 5.63
C ILE A 44 3.72 -19.82 4.42
N LYS A 45 3.43 -21.12 4.55
CA LYS A 45 2.82 -21.95 3.50
C LYS A 45 1.44 -21.48 3.08
N GLU A 46 0.75 -20.71 3.93
CA GLU A 46 -0.58 -20.18 3.63
C GLU A 46 -0.54 -19.19 2.46
N ILE A 47 0.57 -18.45 2.29
CA ILE A 47 0.75 -17.59 1.11
C ILE A 47 0.80 -18.40 -0.18
N GLU A 48 1.46 -19.56 -0.16
CA GLU A 48 1.54 -20.42 -1.33
C GLU A 48 0.16 -20.97 -1.70
N LYS A 49 -0.64 -21.37 -0.70
CA LYS A 49 -2.03 -21.80 -0.93
C LYS A 49 -2.86 -20.72 -1.61
N VAL A 50 -2.81 -19.48 -1.12
CA VAL A 50 -3.52 -18.35 -1.75
C VAL A 50 -3.01 -18.10 -3.17
N LEU A 51 -1.70 -18.16 -3.39
CA LEU A 51 -1.08 -17.97 -4.70
C LEU A 51 -1.62 -18.96 -5.73
N TYR A 52 -1.81 -20.23 -5.37
CA TYR A 52 -2.37 -21.23 -6.27
C TYR A 52 -3.82 -20.94 -6.67
N SER A 53 -4.57 -20.22 -5.85
CA SER A 53 -5.96 -19.80 -6.14
C SER A 53 -6.06 -18.50 -6.95
N VAL A 54 -4.96 -17.75 -7.12
CA VAL A 54 -4.96 -16.47 -7.85
C VAL A 54 -5.47 -16.58 -9.29
N PRO A 55 -5.11 -17.60 -10.10
CA PRO A 55 -5.63 -17.71 -11.46
C PRO A 55 -7.16 -17.78 -11.52
N ASP A 56 -7.78 -18.52 -10.59
CA ASP A 56 -9.24 -18.66 -10.52
C ASP A 56 -9.90 -17.37 -10.03
N LEU A 57 -9.26 -16.68 -9.09
CA LEU A 57 -9.71 -15.36 -8.61
C LEU A 57 -9.65 -14.30 -9.70
N LYS A 58 -8.63 -14.34 -10.57
CA LYS A 58 -8.54 -13.42 -11.70
C LYS A 58 -9.77 -13.53 -12.61
N ASN A 59 -10.20 -14.77 -12.90
CA ASN A 59 -11.40 -15.02 -13.70
C ASN A 59 -12.68 -14.51 -12.99
N PHE A 60 -12.77 -14.68 -11.66
CA PHE A 60 -13.88 -14.15 -10.86
C PHE A 60 -13.93 -12.62 -10.92
N ILE A 61 -12.79 -11.97 -10.74
CA ILE A 61 -12.67 -10.51 -10.76
C ILE A 61 -12.96 -9.94 -12.15
N GLU A 62 -12.42 -10.55 -13.22
CA GLU A 62 -12.71 -10.14 -14.60
C GLU A 62 -14.20 -10.26 -14.94
N LYS A 63 -14.91 -11.26 -14.38
CA LYS A 63 -16.34 -11.42 -14.58
C LYS A 63 -17.16 -10.36 -13.84
N ASP A 64 -16.83 -10.09 -12.58
CA ASP A 64 -17.54 -9.10 -11.76
C ASP A 64 -17.36 -7.67 -12.33
N ILE A 65 -16.17 -7.36 -12.85
CA ILE A 65 -15.89 -6.08 -13.54
C ILE A 65 -16.70 -5.96 -14.83
N LYS A 66 -16.73 -7.00 -15.66
CA LYS A 66 -17.52 -6.99 -16.91
C LYS A 66 -19.01 -6.76 -16.64
N GLU A 67 -19.56 -7.38 -15.60
CA GLU A 67 -20.95 -7.20 -15.21
C GLU A 67 -21.25 -5.78 -14.65
N GLU A 68 -20.24 -5.08 -14.10
CA GLU A 68 -20.35 -3.65 -13.77
C GLU A 68 -20.18 -2.72 -14.99
N GLU A 69 -19.31 -3.06 -15.94
CA GLU A 69 -19.10 -2.32 -17.18
C GLU A 69 -20.33 -2.39 -18.11
N ASP A 70 -20.96 -3.55 -18.22
CA ASP A 70 -22.19 -3.75 -19.02
C ASP A 70 -23.39 -2.93 -18.49
N LYS A 71 -23.32 -2.47 -17.23
CA LYS A 71 -24.32 -1.57 -16.61
C LYS A 71 -24.00 -0.09 -16.80
N LYS A 72 -22.80 0.27 -17.26
CA LYS A 72 -22.41 1.67 -17.52
C LYS A 72 -22.66 2.03 -18.98
N THR A 73 -23.56 2.98 -19.18
CA THR A 73 -23.86 3.56 -20.49
C THR A 73 -22.61 4.24 -21.06
N GLU A 74 -22.31 3.93 -22.33
CA GLU A 74 -21.21 4.44 -23.15
C GLU A 74 -20.70 5.83 -22.76
N LYS A 75 -19.55 5.88 -22.07
CA LYS A 75 -18.46 6.88 -22.20
C LYS A 75 -17.44 6.59 -21.11
N GLU A 76 -16.21 6.32 -21.56
CA GLU A 76 -15.02 5.89 -20.79
C GLU A 76 -14.90 4.38 -20.61
N ILE A 77 -14.25 3.75 -21.59
CA ILE A 77 -13.52 2.51 -21.36
C ILE A 77 -12.38 2.84 -20.40
N SER A 78 -12.50 2.46 -19.12
CA SER A 78 -11.37 2.56 -18.20
C SER A 78 -10.39 1.42 -18.47
N LEU A 79 -9.48 1.62 -19.43
CA LEU A 79 -8.21 0.88 -19.41
C LEU A 79 -7.57 1.14 -18.04
N PRO A 80 -7.24 0.12 -17.21
CA PRO A 80 -6.78 -1.19 -17.63
C PRO A 80 -7.17 -2.35 -16.68
N THR A 81 -8.12 -3.20 -17.07
CA THR A 81 -8.33 -4.56 -16.52
C THR A 81 -7.06 -5.44 -16.65
N PHE A 82 -6.05 -4.97 -17.39
CA PHE A 82 -4.83 -5.69 -17.76
C PHE A 82 -3.59 -5.35 -16.90
N LEU A 83 -3.59 -4.24 -16.12
CA LEU A 83 -2.40 -3.76 -15.39
C LEU A 83 -2.48 -3.91 -13.87
N TRP A 84 -3.52 -4.60 -13.35
CA TRP A 84 -3.68 -4.72 -11.91
C TRP A 84 -2.58 -5.61 -11.32
N ASP A 85 -1.70 -4.99 -10.53
CA ASP A 85 -0.76 -5.72 -9.71
C ASP A 85 -1.56 -6.39 -8.57
N ILE A 86 -1.55 -7.72 -8.54
CA ILE A 86 -2.16 -8.49 -7.45
C ILE A 86 -1.16 -8.57 -6.30
N TYR A 87 -1.60 -8.19 -5.10
CA TYR A 87 -0.85 -8.24 -3.87
C TYR A 87 -1.45 -9.30 -2.95
N ILE A 88 -0.67 -10.30 -2.57
CA ILE A 88 -1.05 -11.25 -1.53
C ILE A 88 -0.39 -10.77 -0.24
N VAL A 89 -1.19 -10.35 0.74
CA VAL A 89 -0.73 -9.74 1.99
C VAL A 89 -1.12 -10.64 3.16
N GLY A 90 -0.12 -11.31 3.74
CA GLY A 90 -0.26 -12.08 4.97
C GLY A 90 0.07 -11.23 6.20
N PHE A 91 -0.87 -11.11 7.13
CA PHE A 91 -0.68 -10.45 8.41
C PHE A 91 -0.25 -11.46 9.48
N TYR A 92 0.99 -11.35 9.96
CA TYR A 92 1.61 -12.29 10.89
C TYR A 92 1.84 -11.66 12.27
N ASN A 93 1.08 -12.10 13.28
CA ASN A 93 1.13 -11.51 14.62
C ASN A 93 2.20 -12.18 15.50
N LEU A 94 3.26 -11.44 15.83
CA LEU A 94 4.39 -11.87 16.66
C LEU A 94 4.07 -11.97 18.16
N SER A 95 2.93 -11.44 18.59
CA SER A 95 2.49 -11.57 20.00
C SER A 95 1.91 -12.94 20.30
N ILE A 96 1.49 -13.68 19.28
CA ILE A 96 0.96 -15.05 19.37
C ILE A 96 1.86 -16.08 18.70
N ASN A 97 2.66 -15.67 17.70
CA ASN A 97 3.52 -16.55 16.93
C ASN A 97 5.00 -16.24 17.10
N LYS A 98 5.85 -17.25 16.87
CA LYS A 98 7.31 -17.05 16.79
C LYS A 98 7.66 -16.33 15.51
N ARG A 99 8.73 -15.52 15.53
CA ARG A 99 9.22 -14.84 14.34
C ARG A 99 9.54 -15.85 13.23
N LEU A 100 9.15 -15.53 12.00
CA LEU A 100 9.43 -16.36 10.84
C LEU A 100 10.93 -16.29 10.49
N ASP A 101 11.45 -17.35 9.87
CA ASP A 101 12.81 -17.32 9.35
C ASP A 101 12.89 -16.32 8.17
N VAL A 102 13.85 -15.40 8.27
CA VAL A 102 14.15 -14.40 7.24
C VAL A 102 14.47 -15.09 5.90
N SER A 103 15.10 -16.26 5.95
CA SER A 103 15.43 -17.03 4.75
C SER A 103 14.16 -17.50 4.00
N GLU A 104 13.11 -17.86 4.73
CA GLU A 104 11.84 -18.33 4.20
C GLU A 104 11.02 -17.17 3.64
N ILE A 105 10.93 -16.05 4.37
CA ILE A 105 10.31 -14.81 3.88
C ILE A 105 10.96 -14.36 2.56
N SER A 106 12.28 -14.38 2.51
CA SER A 106 13.04 -13.95 1.33
C SER A 106 12.84 -14.88 0.13
N LYS A 107 12.50 -16.16 0.34
CA LYS A 107 12.15 -17.08 -0.76
C LYS A 107 10.78 -16.71 -1.33
N VAL A 108 9.81 -16.50 -0.45
CA VAL A 108 8.44 -16.11 -0.83
C VAL A 108 8.41 -14.78 -1.59
N HIS A 109 9.19 -13.79 -1.17
CA HIS A 109 9.26 -12.48 -1.82
C HIS A 109 10.03 -12.49 -3.15
N ARG A 110 11.02 -13.37 -3.32
CA ARG A 110 11.81 -13.46 -4.57
C ARG A 110 11.09 -14.17 -5.70
N ASP A 111 10.03 -14.91 -5.37
CA ASP A 111 9.34 -15.76 -6.31
C ASP A 111 8.37 -14.96 -7.20
N ARG A 112 8.79 -14.71 -8.45
CA ARG A 112 8.20 -13.77 -9.42
C ARG A 112 6.94 -14.29 -10.14
N TYR A 113 6.02 -14.91 -9.43
CA TYR A 113 4.72 -15.30 -10.00
C TYR A 113 3.75 -14.11 -10.14
N ILE A 114 2.59 -14.39 -10.73
CA ILE A 114 1.48 -13.49 -11.13
C ILE A 114 1.07 -12.45 -10.07
N ALA A 115 1.45 -12.64 -8.80
CA ALA A 115 1.15 -11.74 -7.68
C ALA A 115 2.38 -11.43 -6.82
N ARG A 116 2.47 -10.20 -6.32
CA ARG A 116 3.46 -9.77 -5.32
C ARG A 116 3.06 -10.31 -3.95
N LYS A 117 3.97 -11.04 -3.32
CA LYS A 117 3.75 -11.65 -2.00
C LYS A 117 4.39 -10.79 -0.92
N ILE A 118 3.61 -10.44 0.10
CA ILE A 118 4.03 -9.55 1.18
C ILE A 118 3.61 -10.17 2.51
N ILE A 119 4.57 -10.21 3.43
CA ILE A 119 4.35 -10.66 4.81
C ILE A 119 4.59 -9.45 5.69
N ILE A 120 3.59 -9.10 6.50
CA ILE A 120 3.73 -8.03 7.49
C ILE A 120 3.74 -8.68 8.87
N GLU A 121 4.94 -8.78 9.45
CA GLU A 121 5.11 -9.16 10.84
C GLU A 121 4.80 -7.95 11.75
N TYR A 122 3.99 -8.12 12.79
CA TYR A 122 3.63 -7.04 13.73
C TYR A 122 3.40 -7.57 15.15
N LYS A 123 3.67 -6.75 16.17
CA LYS A 123 3.37 -7.07 17.57
C LYS A 123 2.07 -6.47 18.05
N ASN A 124 1.72 -5.31 17.50
CA ASN A 124 0.50 -4.59 17.85
C ASN A 124 -0.09 -3.92 16.60
N GLU A 125 -1.33 -3.48 16.74
CA GLU A 125 -2.11 -2.91 15.64
C GLU A 125 -1.51 -1.63 15.05
N LYS A 126 -0.91 -0.77 15.90
CA LYS A 126 -0.25 0.45 15.44
C LYS A 126 0.93 0.14 14.51
N GLU A 127 1.73 -0.87 14.88
CA GLU A 127 2.84 -1.35 14.05
C GLU A 127 2.35 -1.94 12.73
N LEU A 128 1.24 -2.68 12.75
CA LEU A 128 0.61 -3.23 11.55
C LEU A 128 0.22 -2.13 10.56
N ILE A 129 -0.53 -1.12 11.03
CA ILE A 129 -0.98 0.00 10.18
C ILE A 129 0.22 0.75 9.59
N GLN A 130 1.22 1.04 10.42
CA GLN A 130 2.42 1.74 9.97
C GLN A 130 3.16 0.96 8.88
N LYS A 131 3.40 -0.34 9.08
CA LYS A 131 4.09 -1.19 8.10
C LYS A 131 3.27 -1.37 6.82
N TYR A 132 1.95 -1.52 6.96
CA TYR A 132 1.06 -1.58 5.81
C TYR A 132 1.17 -0.31 4.96
N ASN A 133 1.04 0.87 5.57
CA ASN A 133 1.17 2.13 4.85
C ASN A 133 2.56 2.32 4.24
N GLN A 134 3.63 1.86 4.89
CA GLN A 134 4.97 1.95 4.33
C GLN A 134 5.16 1.08 3.07
N ILE A 135 4.54 -0.11 3.04
CA ILE A 135 4.80 -1.13 2.02
C ILE A 135 3.78 -1.05 0.89
N ILE A 136 2.50 -0.95 1.23
CA ILE A 136 1.38 -1.04 0.28
C ILE A 136 1.03 0.33 -0.27
N ASP A 137 0.90 1.33 0.60
CA ASP A 137 0.45 2.69 0.26
C ASP A 137 1.45 3.77 0.72
N PRO A 138 2.69 3.76 0.17
CA PRO A 138 3.76 4.64 0.63
C PRO A 138 3.42 6.12 0.50
N GLN A 139 2.47 6.50 -0.35
CA GLN A 139 1.96 7.87 -0.43
C GLN A 139 1.32 8.33 0.89
N VAL A 140 0.54 7.47 1.55
CA VAL A 140 -0.07 7.77 2.87
C VAL A 140 1.03 7.98 3.90
N TYR A 141 2.01 7.08 3.93
CA TYR A 141 3.15 7.20 4.83
C TYR A 141 4.00 8.46 4.58
N LEU A 142 4.27 8.80 3.31
CA LEU A 142 4.99 10.01 2.95
C LEU A 142 4.20 11.25 3.35
N ASN A 143 2.89 11.30 3.10
CA ASN A 143 2.05 12.41 3.51
C ASN A 143 2.03 12.60 5.03
N GLU A 144 2.01 11.51 5.80
CA GLU A 144 2.16 11.57 7.26
C GLU A 144 3.53 12.12 7.70
N LEU A 145 4.62 11.69 7.05
CA LEU A 145 5.96 12.23 7.30
C LEU A 145 6.05 13.72 6.97
N TYR A 146 5.52 14.14 5.81
CA TYR A 146 5.48 15.54 5.42
C TYR A 146 4.64 16.38 6.39
N SER A 147 3.52 15.86 6.88
CA SER A 147 2.66 16.56 7.84
C SER A 147 3.36 16.72 9.20
N ARG A 148 4.06 15.69 9.70
CA ARG A 148 4.85 15.77 10.94
C ARG A 148 6.02 16.76 10.81
N ASN A 149 6.73 16.74 9.69
CA ASN A 149 7.82 17.68 9.42
C ASN A 149 7.31 19.11 9.11
N SER A 150 6.02 19.28 8.84
CA SER A 150 5.42 20.60 8.64
C SER A 150 5.06 21.31 9.96
N GLU A 151 5.02 20.58 11.08
CA GLU A 151 4.99 21.16 12.43
C GLU A 151 6.39 21.64 12.85
N ASP A 152 7.46 20.98 12.38
CA ASP A 152 8.85 21.45 12.43
C ASP A 152 9.21 22.37 11.25
N LYS A 153 8.28 23.23 10.83
CA LYS A 153 8.68 24.42 10.09
C LYS A 153 9.46 25.29 11.08
N GLU A 154 10.79 25.18 11.05
CA GLU A 154 11.60 26.40 11.10
C GLU A 154 10.88 27.40 10.21
N LEU A 155 10.28 28.41 10.83
CA LEU A 155 9.82 29.60 10.16
C LEU A 155 11.03 30.08 9.39
N ILE A 156 11.08 29.76 8.09
CA ILE A 156 11.91 30.48 7.16
C ILE A 156 11.42 31.91 7.29
N ASP A 157 12.15 32.68 8.07
CA ASP A 157 11.84 34.07 8.34
C ASP A 157 12.04 34.80 7.02
N LEU A 158 10.95 34.96 6.27
CA LEU A 158 10.96 35.56 4.94
C LEU A 158 11.59 36.96 4.99
N HIS A 159 11.55 37.64 6.15
CA HIS A 159 12.27 38.89 6.37
C HIS A 159 13.80 38.75 6.22
N LYS A 160 14.40 37.66 6.73
CA LYS A 160 15.86 37.44 6.58
C LYS A 160 16.26 37.14 5.14
N ILE A 161 15.38 36.47 4.39
CA ILE A 161 15.59 36.26 2.95
C ILE A 161 15.51 37.60 2.21
N ASP A 162 14.53 38.45 2.52
CA ASP A 162 14.40 39.77 1.91
C ASP A 162 15.58 40.70 2.23
N GLU A 163 16.08 40.67 3.48
CA GLU A 163 17.30 41.39 3.88
C GLU A 163 18.52 40.89 3.10
N SER A 164 18.69 39.58 2.98
CA SER A 164 19.81 38.98 2.24
C SER A 164 19.75 39.32 0.74
N ILE A 165 18.54 39.32 0.14
CA ILE A 165 18.33 39.72 -1.26
C ILE A 165 18.66 41.21 -1.45
N LYS A 166 18.33 42.05 -0.47
CA LYS A 166 18.63 43.49 -0.51
C LYS A 166 20.14 43.73 -0.45
N GLU A 167 20.86 43.06 0.44
CA GLU A 167 22.33 43.16 0.53
C GLU A 167 23.02 42.73 -0.77
N ILE A 168 22.53 41.66 -1.40
CA ILE A 168 23.05 41.19 -2.70
C ILE A 168 22.81 42.24 -3.80
N LYS A 169 21.62 42.87 -3.84
CA LYS A 169 21.32 43.92 -4.82
C LYS A 169 22.20 45.15 -4.60
N ASP A 170 22.35 45.60 -3.37
CA ASP A 170 23.18 46.75 -3.03
C ASP A 170 24.65 46.50 -3.42
N PHE A 171 25.17 45.29 -3.18
CA PHE A 171 26.52 44.89 -3.60
C PHE A 171 26.70 44.89 -5.14
N LEU A 172 25.69 44.40 -5.88
CA LEU A 172 25.70 44.37 -7.34
C LEU A 172 25.62 45.78 -7.95
N GLU A 173 24.89 46.71 -7.33
CA GLU A 173 24.80 48.10 -7.77
C GLU A 173 26.11 48.88 -7.51
N ILE A 174 26.83 48.56 -6.44
CA ILE A 174 28.14 49.16 -6.14
C ILE A 174 29.20 48.67 -7.14
N THR A 175 29.16 47.40 -7.54
CA THR A 175 30.13 46.80 -8.45
C THR A 175 29.90 47.10 -9.93
N THR A 176 28.73 47.62 -10.31
CA THR A 176 28.41 48.04 -11.69
C THR A 176 28.60 49.54 -11.95
N LYS A 177 28.92 50.35 -10.93
CA LYS A 177 29.18 51.80 -11.04
C LYS A 177 30.66 52.19 -10.98
N ASN A 178 31.57 51.24 -10.77
CA ASN A 178 33.03 51.41 -10.91
C ASN A 178 33.52 50.71 -12.18
#